data_AF-A0A1G5F8K7-F1
#
_entry.id   AF-A0A1G5F8K7-F1
#
_cell.length_a   1.000
_cell.length_b   1.000
_cell.length_c   1.000
_cell.angle_alpha   90.00
_cell.angle_beta   90.00
_cell.angle_gamma   90.00
#
_symmetry.space_group_name_H-M   'P 1'
#
loop_
_entity.id
_entity.type
_entity.pdbx_description
1 polymer ?
#
loop_
_entity_poly.entity_id
_entity_poly.type
_entity_poly.pdbx_seq_one_letter_code
_entity_poly.pdbx_strand_id
1 'polypeptide(L)'
;MKVGEHLKKFSRRYVQLITAVLYNCNVKGFATGTIWKGGSKGVCVPGLNCYSCPGAIASCPLGSFQTALVSSRYKFPYYILGTLLLMGLFLGRFICGFLCPFGMIQEFLHKIPTPKLKKSKTTRGLTCIKYVLLVLFAVMIPIFYSAPGFCKYICPAGTLEAGIPLTFMQKKLRSLIGILFGWKVVLLLTIITICIFAYRGFCRFICPLGAIYSFFQPVSFFGVQVDEAKCIHCDACVRNCKMDVKKVCDRECIQCGECMQHCPVDAIYIGIRRIDRKKMPLQAVFIVLAVILIVVGLNSKGFHDIKSKAIRLCYECMGIG
;
A
#
# COMPACT_ATOMS: atom_id res chain seq x y z
N MET A 1 -25.53 -15.42 14.19
CA MET A 1 -24.78 -14.39 13.42
C MET A 1 -25.58 -13.10 13.47
N LYS A 2 -25.03 -12.02 14.04
CA LYS A 2 -25.80 -10.79 14.31
C LYS A 2 -25.82 -9.92 13.04
N VAL A 3 -27.01 -9.45 12.62
CA VAL A 3 -27.25 -8.64 11.39
C VAL A 3 -26.28 -7.44 11.24
N GLY A 4 -25.82 -6.85 12.35
CA GLY A 4 -24.82 -5.77 12.34
C GLY A 4 -23.41 -6.17 11.87
N GLU A 5 -23.05 -7.45 11.93
CA GLU A 5 -21.75 -7.97 11.44
C GLU A 5 -21.66 -7.96 9.91
N HIS A 6 -22.80 -8.22 9.25
CA HIS A 6 -22.89 -8.20 7.80
C HIS A 6 -22.69 -6.77 7.28
N LEU A 7 -23.39 -5.79 7.85
CA LEU A 7 -23.36 -4.39 7.41
C LEU A 7 -21.97 -3.75 7.48
N LYS A 8 -21.21 -3.94 8.57
CA LYS A 8 -19.85 -3.35 8.72
C LYS A 8 -18.83 -3.99 7.76
N LYS A 9 -18.90 -5.31 7.55
CA LYS A 9 -18.00 -6.04 6.63
C LYS A 9 -18.35 -5.80 5.16
N PHE A 10 -19.65 -5.63 4.88
CA PHE A 10 -20.19 -5.21 3.59
C PHE A 10 -19.63 -3.83 3.24
N SER A 11 -19.81 -2.82 4.09
CA SER A 11 -19.32 -1.45 3.87
C SER A 11 -17.82 -1.37 3.48
N ARG A 12 -16.93 -2.09 4.18
CA ARG A 12 -15.48 -2.08 3.85
C ARG A 12 -15.19 -2.59 2.43
N ARG A 13 -15.86 -3.67 2.01
CA ARG A 13 -15.62 -4.27 0.69
C ARG A 13 -16.08 -3.36 -0.45
N TYR A 14 -17.18 -2.64 -0.26
CA TYR A 14 -17.63 -1.63 -1.23
C TYR A 14 -16.59 -0.52 -1.38
N VAL A 15 -16.05 0.01 -0.28
CA VAL A 15 -14.99 1.03 -0.36
C VAL A 15 -13.77 0.50 -1.12
N GLN A 16 -13.34 -0.73 -0.85
CA GLN A 16 -12.22 -1.35 -1.56
C GLN A 16 -12.50 -1.51 -3.06
N LEU A 17 -13.70 -1.98 -3.44
CA LEU A 17 -14.10 -2.17 -4.84
C LEU A 17 -14.21 -0.84 -5.58
N ILE A 18 -14.91 0.15 -5.00
CA ILE A 18 -15.03 1.49 -5.57
C ILE A 18 -13.65 2.09 -5.79
N THR A 19 -12.76 1.98 -4.78
CA THR A 19 -11.39 2.49 -4.90
C THR A 19 -10.59 1.79 -6.00
N ALA A 20 -10.72 0.47 -6.12
CA ALA A 20 -10.05 -0.30 -7.18
C ALA A 20 -10.51 0.11 -8.58
N VAL A 21 -11.82 0.34 -8.76
CA VAL A 21 -12.40 0.85 -10.00
C VAL A 21 -11.90 2.26 -10.27
N LEU A 22 -11.99 3.18 -9.31
CA LEU A 22 -11.55 4.57 -9.44
C LEU A 22 -10.07 4.67 -9.87
N TYR A 23 -9.20 3.86 -9.28
CA TYR A 23 -7.79 3.86 -9.67
C TYR A 23 -7.56 3.34 -11.09
N ASN A 24 -8.43 2.44 -11.57
CA ASN A 24 -8.31 1.73 -12.83
C ASN A 24 -9.41 2.08 -13.85
N CYS A 25 -9.96 3.30 -13.80
CA CYS A 25 -11.07 3.73 -14.65
C CYS A 25 -10.75 3.79 -16.16
N ASN A 26 -9.48 3.63 -16.59
CA ASN A 26 -9.13 3.64 -18.01
C ASN A 26 -9.42 2.28 -18.69
N VAL A 27 -10.70 1.93 -18.84
CA VAL A 27 -11.13 0.66 -19.46
C VAL A 27 -10.61 0.52 -20.90
N LYS A 28 -10.53 1.63 -21.66
CA LYS A 28 -9.97 1.65 -23.02
C LYS A 28 -8.50 1.21 -23.08
N GLY A 29 -7.74 1.41 -21.99
CA GLY A 29 -6.36 0.93 -21.87
C GLY A 29 -6.26 -0.59 -21.92
N PHE A 30 -7.21 -1.31 -21.31
CA PHE A 30 -7.28 -2.78 -21.35
C PHE A 30 -7.76 -3.35 -22.68
N ALA A 31 -8.32 -2.54 -23.58
CA ALA A 31 -8.67 -2.98 -24.93
C ALA A 31 -7.55 -2.70 -25.95
N THR A 32 -6.85 -1.58 -25.78
CA THR A 32 -5.79 -1.13 -26.71
C THR A 32 -4.39 -1.56 -26.30
N GLY A 33 -4.21 -2.00 -25.05
CA GLY A 33 -2.90 -2.34 -24.48
C GLY A 33 -2.03 -1.10 -24.30
N THR A 34 -2.62 0.09 -24.19
CA THR A 34 -1.90 1.36 -24.04
C THR A 34 -2.02 1.88 -22.62
N ILE A 35 -0.95 2.53 -22.15
CA ILE A 35 -0.89 3.13 -20.82
C ILE A 35 -1.49 4.54 -20.89
N TRP A 36 -2.28 4.89 -19.89
CA TRP A 36 -2.83 6.25 -19.75
C TRP A 36 -1.73 7.30 -19.61
N LYS A 37 -1.74 8.30 -20.50
CA LYS A 37 -0.78 9.44 -20.52
C LYS A 37 -1.42 10.78 -20.13
N GLY A 38 -2.65 10.77 -19.61
CA GLY A 38 -3.37 11.98 -19.20
C GLY A 38 -2.75 12.70 -18.00
N GLY A 39 -3.23 13.91 -17.71
CA GLY A 39 -2.72 14.75 -16.60
C GLY A 39 -2.81 14.08 -15.23
N SER A 40 -3.88 13.32 -14.98
CA SER A 40 -4.12 12.60 -13.71
C SER A 40 -2.98 11.66 -13.29
N LYS A 41 -2.11 11.24 -14.21
CA LYS A 41 -0.96 10.40 -13.92
C LYS A 41 0.06 11.06 -12.98
N GLY A 42 0.07 12.39 -12.90
CA GLY A 42 0.89 13.13 -11.93
C GLY A 42 0.43 12.99 -10.48
N VAL A 43 -0.80 12.50 -10.23
CA VAL A 43 -1.35 12.31 -8.89
C VAL A 43 -0.98 10.92 -8.36
N CYS A 44 -0.49 10.86 -7.12
CA CYS A 44 -0.27 9.61 -6.40
C CYS A 44 -1.57 9.12 -5.76
N VAL A 45 -1.92 7.85 -5.95
CA VAL A 45 -2.98 7.20 -5.17
C VAL A 45 -2.45 6.82 -3.78
N PRO A 46 -3.30 6.68 -2.75
CA PRO A 46 -2.81 6.30 -1.43
C PRO A 46 -2.36 4.83 -1.37
N GLY A 47 -2.95 3.94 -2.16
CA GLY A 47 -2.65 2.50 -2.15
C GLY A 47 -1.51 2.05 -3.08
N LEU A 48 -1.18 0.75 -3.00
CA LEU A 48 -0.34 0.11 -4.00
C LEU A 48 -1.19 -0.15 -5.26
N ASN A 49 -0.88 0.56 -6.35
CA ASN A 49 -1.53 0.44 -7.66
C ASN A 49 -0.48 0.74 -8.74
N CYS A 50 -0.20 -0.20 -9.63
CA CYS A 50 0.87 -0.07 -10.60
C CYS A 50 0.58 1.07 -11.58
N TYR A 51 1.51 2.03 -11.69
CA TYR A 51 1.38 3.10 -12.67
C TYR A 51 1.56 2.59 -14.11
N SER A 52 2.16 1.43 -14.34
CA SER A 52 2.27 0.81 -15.67
C SER A 52 1.01 0.04 -16.07
N CYS A 53 0.03 -0.11 -15.19
CA CYS A 53 -1.24 -0.77 -15.51
C CYS A 53 -1.96 0.01 -16.64
N PRO A 54 -2.46 -0.66 -17.70
CA PRO A 54 -3.22 -0.01 -18.77
C PRO A 54 -4.44 0.75 -18.24
N GLY A 55 -5.10 0.20 -17.21
CA GLY A 55 -6.24 0.78 -16.54
C GLY A 55 -5.93 1.97 -15.64
N ALA A 56 -4.69 2.10 -15.16
CA ALA A 56 -4.38 3.04 -14.09
C ALA A 56 -4.37 4.50 -14.58
N ILE A 57 -5.26 5.33 -14.02
CA ILE A 57 -5.33 6.77 -14.34
C ILE A 57 -4.36 7.62 -13.51
N ALA A 58 -3.84 7.07 -12.41
CA ALA A 58 -2.97 7.72 -11.43
C ALA A 58 -1.74 6.84 -11.13
N SER A 59 -0.82 7.34 -10.30
CA SER A 59 0.48 6.71 -10.06
C SER A 59 0.63 6.07 -8.68
N CYS A 60 1.44 5.02 -8.60
CA CYS A 60 1.85 4.39 -7.34
C CYS A 60 2.73 5.36 -6.54
N PRO A 61 2.44 5.66 -5.27
CA PRO A 61 3.27 6.57 -4.49
C PRO A 61 4.67 6.01 -4.26
N LEU A 62 4.79 4.69 -4.04
CA LEU A 62 6.08 4.01 -3.90
C LEU A 62 6.85 3.98 -5.22
N GLY A 63 6.17 3.69 -6.33
CA GLY A 63 6.79 3.68 -7.65
C GLY A 63 7.29 5.07 -8.06
N SER A 64 6.46 6.10 -7.88
CA SER A 64 6.83 7.49 -8.11
C SER A 64 7.97 7.94 -7.20
N PHE A 65 8.00 7.50 -5.95
CA PHE A 65 9.10 7.77 -5.02
C PHE A 65 10.42 7.18 -5.53
N GLN A 66 10.43 5.89 -5.91
CA GLN A 66 11.64 5.24 -6.42
C GLN A 66 12.11 5.84 -7.75
N THR A 67 11.19 6.09 -8.67
CA THR A 67 11.47 6.76 -9.94
C THR A 67 12.06 8.16 -9.72
N ALA A 68 11.53 8.89 -8.74
CA ALA A 68 12.07 10.19 -8.40
C ALA A 68 13.49 10.04 -7.81
N LEU A 69 13.76 9.06 -6.93
CA LEU A 69 15.10 8.79 -6.41
C LEU A 69 16.14 8.42 -7.49
N VAL A 70 15.75 7.61 -8.46
CA VAL A 70 16.63 7.23 -9.59
C VAL A 70 17.09 8.44 -10.39
N SER A 71 16.22 9.43 -10.51
CA SER A 71 16.43 10.62 -11.34
C SER A 71 16.81 11.87 -10.54
N SER A 72 16.77 11.80 -9.20
CA SER A 72 16.99 12.91 -8.28
C SER A 72 18.46 13.23 -8.03
N ARG A 73 19.41 12.72 -8.83
CA ARG A 73 20.81 13.21 -8.77
C ARG A 73 20.88 14.75 -8.90
N TYR A 74 19.82 15.41 -9.37
CA TYR A 74 19.73 16.88 -9.46
C TYR A 74 18.47 17.53 -8.85
N LYS A 75 17.42 16.81 -8.40
CA LYS A 75 16.19 17.39 -7.82
C LYS A 75 15.54 16.48 -6.78
N PHE A 76 15.39 16.96 -5.54
CA PHE A 76 14.78 16.18 -4.45
C PHE A 76 13.25 16.00 -4.63
N PRO A 77 12.66 14.83 -4.28
CA PRO A 77 11.26 14.49 -4.57
C PRO A 77 10.26 15.10 -3.56
N TYR A 78 10.27 16.42 -3.40
CA TYR A 78 9.44 17.13 -2.40
C TYR A 78 7.94 16.78 -2.49
N TYR A 79 7.37 16.78 -3.70
CA TYR A 79 5.94 16.50 -3.91
C TYR A 79 5.54 15.07 -3.49
N ILE A 80 6.32 14.05 -3.84
CA ILE A 80 6.01 12.66 -3.48
C ILE A 80 6.14 12.46 -1.97
N LEU A 81 7.18 13.03 -1.36
CA LEU A 81 7.39 12.90 0.07
C LEU A 81 6.27 13.60 0.86
N GLY A 82 5.88 14.81 0.45
CA GLY A 82 4.79 15.55 1.08
C GLY A 82 3.44 14.82 0.96
N THR A 83 3.12 14.27 -0.21
CA THR A 83 1.89 13.48 -0.40
C THR A 83 1.87 12.20 0.43
N LEU A 84 2.98 11.44 0.47
CA LEU A 84 3.12 10.25 1.31
C LEU A 84 2.98 10.57 2.80
N LEU A 85 3.59 11.67 3.25
CA LEU A 85 3.54 12.10 4.64
C LEU A 85 2.12 12.52 5.03
N LEU A 86 1.44 13.28 4.18
CA LEU A 86 0.05 13.70 4.39
C LEU A 86 -0.88 12.47 4.46
N MET A 87 -0.80 11.56 3.49
CA MET A 87 -1.61 10.34 3.47
C MET A 87 -1.35 9.47 4.70
N GLY A 88 -0.09 9.32 5.09
CA GLY A 88 0.32 8.58 6.29
C GLY A 88 -0.24 9.18 7.58
N LEU A 89 -0.15 10.50 7.75
CA LEU A 89 -0.64 11.18 8.96
C LEU A 89 -2.16 11.16 9.09
N PHE A 90 -2.89 11.34 8.00
CA PHE A 90 -4.36 11.36 8.07
C PHE A 90 -4.94 9.95 8.21
N LEU A 91 -4.43 9.01 7.42
CA LEU A 91 -5.06 7.69 7.26
C LEU A 91 -4.18 6.53 7.77
N GLY A 92 -2.85 6.68 7.83
CA GLY A 92 -1.96 5.62 8.27
C GLY A 92 -2.20 4.30 7.53
N ARG A 93 -2.34 3.20 8.27
CA ARG A 93 -2.64 1.88 7.70
C ARG A 93 -4.11 1.64 7.37
N PHE A 94 -5.01 2.60 7.61
CA PHE A 94 -6.35 2.58 7.04
C PHE A 94 -6.29 2.42 5.51
N ILE A 95 -5.29 3.03 4.87
CA ILE A 95 -5.05 2.93 3.43
C ILE A 95 -4.91 1.46 3.01
N CYS A 96 -4.06 0.69 3.69
CA CYS A 96 -3.91 -0.73 3.42
C CYS A 96 -5.22 -1.48 3.70
N GLY A 97 -5.98 -1.06 4.71
CA GLY A 97 -7.28 -1.61 5.10
C GLY A 97 -8.37 -1.44 4.03
N PHE A 98 -8.55 -0.23 3.52
CA PHE A 98 -9.74 0.20 2.77
C PHE A 98 -9.46 0.70 1.35
N LEU A 99 -8.31 1.33 1.11
CA LEU A 99 -8.05 2.08 -0.12
C LEU A 99 -7.02 1.41 -1.06
N CYS A 100 -6.48 0.26 -0.69
CA CYS A 100 -5.46 -0.45 -1.44
C CYS A 100 -6.08 -1.64 -2.20
N PRO A 101 -6.13 -1.61 -3.55
CA PRO A 101 -6.67 -2.71 -4.36
C PRO A 101 -5.91 -4.01 -4.12
N PHE A 102 -4.57 -3.95 -4.02
CA PHE A 102 -3.76 -5.14 -3.73
C PHE A 102 -4.05 -5.71 -2.33
N GLY A 103 -4.48 -4.88 -1.37
CA GLY A 103 -4.94 -5.35 -0.06
C GLY A 103 -6.26 -6.13 -0.16
N MET A 104 -7.18 -5.67 -1.00
CA MET A 104 -8.44 -6.36 -1.30
C MET A 104 -8.18 -7.73 -1.92
N ILE A 105 -7.31 -7.83 -2.93
CA ILE A 105 -6.95 -9.10 -3.59
C ILE A 105 -6.46 -10.12 -2.57
N GLN A 106 -5.58 -9.72 -1.65
CA GLN A 106 -5.08 -10.61 -0.59
C GLN A 106 -6.18 -11.10 0.36
N GLU A 107 -7.19 -10.27 0.66
CA GLU A 107 -8.34 -10.70 1.45
C GLU A 107 -9.22 -11.71 0.72
N PHE A 108 -9.35 -11.57 -0.61
CA PHE A 108 -10.05 -12.54 -1.43
C PHE A 108 -9.30 -13.88 -1.47
N LEU A 109 -7.98 -13.85 -1.71
CA LEU A 109 -7.14 -15.05 -1.72
C LEU A 109 -7.20 -15.82 -0.38
N HIS A 110 -7.25 -15.11 0.74
CA HIS A 110 -7.33 -15.74 2.06
C HIS A 110 -8.67 -16.48 2.32
N LYS A 111 -9.73 -16.24 1.53
CA LYS A 111 -11.01 -16.95 1.69
C LYS A 111 -10.97 -18.40 1.20
N ILE A 112 -9.97 -18.76 0.39
CA ILE A 112 -9.83 -20.13 -0.11
C ILE A 112 -9.66 -21.07 1.11
N PRO A 113 -10.43 -22.17 1.24
CA PRO A 113 -10.40 -23.03 2.41
C PRO A 113 -9.11 -23.87 2.43
N THR A 114 -8.10 -23.37 3.14
CA THR A 114 -6.80 -24.03 3.34
C THR A 114 -6.40 -23.93 4.81
N PRO A 115 -5.49 -24.79 5.32
CA PRO A 115 -4.97 -24.66 6.68
C PRO A 115 -4.31 -23.29 6.85
N LYS A 116 -4.86 -22.43 7.71
CA LYS A 116 -4.37 -21.06 7.86
C LYS A 116 -3.20 -20.97 8.84
N LEU A 117 -2.21 -20.16 8.49
CA LEU A 117 -1.07 -19.87 9.36
C LEU A 117 -1.55 -19.08 10.59
N LYS A 118 -1.42 -19.69 11.77
CA LYS A 118 -1.73 -19.04 13.05
C LYS A 118 -0.63 -18.03 13.40
N LYS A 119 -0.99 -17.02 14.20
CA LYS A 119 -0.03 -16.04 14.71
C LYS A 119 0.92 -16.72 15.70
N SER A 120 2.21 -16.40 15.59
CA SER A 120 3.26 -16.89 16.48
C SER A 120 4.30 -15.79 16.74
N LYS A 121 5.24 -16.04 17.66
CA LYS A 121 6.39 -15.15 17.85
C LYS A 121 7.20 -15.02 16.55
N THR A 122 7.30 -16.11 15.77
CA THR A 122 7.98 -16.13 14.48
C THR A 122 7.29 -15.22 13.47
N THR A 123 5.96 -15.31 13.29
CA THR A 123 5.26 -14.43 12.34
C THR A 123 5.43 -12.95 12.70
N ARG A 124 5.43 -12.64 13.99
CA ARG A 124 5.71 -11.29 14.47
C ARG A 124 7.13 -10.83 14.09
N GLY A 125 8.14 -11.70 14.22
CA GLY A 125 9.51 -11.42 13.77
C GLY A 125 9.60 -11.17 12.26
N LEU A 126 8.86 -11.94 11.44
CA LEU A 126 8.81 -11.74 9.98
C LEU A 126 8.25 -10.36 9.59
N THR A 127 7.45 -9.71 10.44
CA THR A 127 6.99 -8.34 10.16
C THR A 127 8.12 -7.32 10.13
N CYS A 128 9.32 -7.65 10.63
CA CYS A 128 10.48 -6.77 10.53
C CYS A 128 11.06 -6.74 9.10
N ILE A 129 10.85 -7.79 8.29
CA ILE A 129 11.43 -7.94 6.94
C ILE A 129 11.02 -6.79 6.03
N LYS A 130 9.76 -6.32 6.07
CA LYS A 130 9.31 -5.18 5.25
C LYS A 130 10.10 -3.89 5.50
N TYR A 131 10.66 -3.69 6.70
CA TYR A 131 11.49 -2.51 6.99
C TYR A 131 12.89 -2.66 6.38
N VAL A 132 13.45 -3.88 6.41
CA VAL A 132 14.69 -4.20 5.69
C VAL A 132 14.49 -4.01 4.18
N LEU A 133 13.38 -4.50 3.62
CA LEU A 133 13.04 -4.32 2.22
C LEU A 133 12.78 -2.85 1.86
N LEU A 134 12.20 -2.06 2.77
CA LEU A 134 12.05 -0.61 2.59
C LEU A 134 13.42 0.05 2.43
N VAL A 135 14.36 -0.19 3.34
CA VAL A 135 15.69 0.42 3.27
C VAL A 135 16.43 -0.09 2.02
N LEU A 136 16.53 -1.40 1.83
CA LEU A 136 17.34 -1.99 0.77
C LEU A 136 16.75 -1.76 -0.63
N PHE A 137 15.48 -2.13 -0.86
CA PHE A 137 14.88 -2.13 -2.20
C PHE A 137 14.18 -0.84 -2.58
N ALA A 138 13.64 -0.09 -1.62
CA ALA A 138 12.95 1.16 -1.92
C ALA A 138 13.84 2.41 -1.81
N VAL A 139 14.96 2.35 -1.06
CA VAL A 139 15.86 3.50 -0.86
C VAL A 139 17.27 3.25 -1.41
N MET A 140 17.99 2.23 -0.92
CA MET A 140 19.39 1.99 -1.29
C MET A 140 19.55 1.69 -2.79
N ILE A 141 18.81 0.71 -3.33
CA ILE A 141 18.95 0.32 -4.74
C ILE A 141 18.71 1.48 -5.71
N PRO A 142 17.62 2.28 -5.59
CA PRO A 142 17.43 3.48 -6.41
C PRO A 142 18.58 4.50 -6.36
N ILE A 143 19.20 4.68 -5.19
CA ILE A 143 20.28 5.67 -5.00
C ILE A 143 21.61 5.17 -5.60
N PHE A 144 21.98 3.92 -5.32
CA PHE A 144 23.28 3.37 -5.71
C PHE A 144 23.30 2.84 -7.15
N TYR A 145 22.23 2.15 -7.58
CA TYR A 145 22.18 1.47 -8.88
C TYR A 145 21.34 2.22 -9.91
N SER A 146 20.79 3.40 -9.57
CA SER A 146 19.94 4.20 -10.47
C SER A 146 18.83 3.39 -11.13
N ALA A 147 18.27 2.42 -10.39
CA ALA A 147 17.20 1.55 -10.86
C ALA A 147 16.08 1.45 -9.81
N PRO A 148 14.80 1.38 -10.22
CA PRO A 148 13.68 1.28 -9.29
C PRO A 148 13.63 -0.13 -8.65
N GLY A 149 14.42 -0.36 -7.59
CA GLY A 149 14.66 -1.68 -6.99
C GLY A 149 13.39 -2.50 -6.71
N PHE A 150 12.54 -2.05 -5.78
CA PHE A 150 11.29 -2.74 -5.47
C PHE A 150 10.35 -2.95 -6.68
N CYS A 151 10.06 -1.92 -7.48
CA CYS A 151 9.20 -2.06 -8.66
C CYS A 151 9.77 -3.02 -9.72
N LYS A 152 11.09 -3.02 -9.93
CA LYS A 152 11.77 -3.87 -10.90
C LYS A 152 11.86 -5.34 -10.44
N TYR A 153 12.17 -5.59 -9.16
CA TYR A 153 12.53 -6.93 -8.68
C TYR A 153 11.46 -7.65 -7.84
N ILE A 154 10.59 -6.94 -7.11
CA ILE A 154 9.73 -7.55 -6.08
C ILE A 154 8.23 -7.27 -6.28
N CYS A 155 7.85 -6.15 -6.90
CA CYS A 155 6.46 -5.68 -6.87
C CYS A 155 5.46 -6.65 -7.55
N PRO A 156 4.59 -7.34 -6.78
CA PRO A 156 3.62 -8.27 -7.35
C PRO A 156 2.48 -7.55 -8.10
N ALA A 157 2.11 -6.35 -7.64
CA ALA A 157 1.10 -5.53 -8.32
C ALA A 157 1.56 -5.14 -9.73
N GLY A 158 2.86 -4.89 -9.93
CA GLY A 158 3.41 -4.60 -11.26
C GLY A 158 3.28 -5.78 -12.22
N THR A 159 3.55 -7.00 -11.76
CA THR A 159 3.39 -8.21 -12.58
C THR A 159 1.93 -8.50 -12.87
N LEU A 160 1.06 -8.41 -11.85
CA LEU A 160 -0.36 -8.76 -11.95
C LEU A 160 -1.17 -7.73 -12.78
N GLU A 161 -0.97 -6.43 -12.52
CA GLU A 161 -1.80 -5.37 -13.12
C GLU A 161 -1.26 -4.87 -14.46
N ALA A 162 0.06 -4.92 -14.66
CA ALA A 162 0.70 -4.40 -15.88
C ALA A 162 1.36 -5.51 -16.71
N GLY A 163 2.27 -6.28 -16.10
CA GLY A 163 3.09 -7.26 -16.82
C GLY A 163 2.27 -8.29 -17.60
N ILE A 164 1.36 -9.00 -16.93
CA ILE A 164 0.54 -10.05 -17.56
C ILE A 164 -0.42 -9.46 -18.62
N PRO A 165 -1.23 -8.41 -18.34
CA PRO A 165 -2.12 -7.85 -19.36
C PRO A 165 -1.36 -7.30 -20.58
N LEU A 166 -0.27 -6.56 -20.38
CA LEU A 166 0.47 -5.94 -21.49
C LEU A 166 1.18 -6.97 -22.38
N THR A 167 1.79 -8.00 -21.78
CA THR A 167 2.41 -9.09 -22.54
C THR A 167 1.36 -9.95 -23.25
N PHE A 168 0.18 -10.15 -22.67
CA PHE A 168 -0.92 -10.82 -23.35
C PHE A 168 -1.47 -10.00 -24.52
N MET A 169 -1.51 -8.69 -24.43
CA MET A 169 -2.09 -7.85 -25.48
C MET A 169 -1.10 -7.47 -26.59
N GLN A 170 0.18 -7.31 -26.28
CA GLN A 170 1.18 -6.84 -27.23
C GLN A 170 2.15 -7.95 -27.65
N LYS A 171 2.06 -8.39 -28.92
CA LYS A 171 2.99 -9.39 -29.49
C LYS A 171 4.47 -8.95 -29.40
N LYS A 172 4.76 -7.66 -29.62
CA LYS A 172 6.10 -7.07 -29.52
C LYS A 172 6.71 -7.18 -28.11
N LEU A 173 5.87 -7.21 -27.08
CA LEU A 173 6.34 -7.29 -25.70
C LEU A 173 6.61 -8.73 -25.27
N ARG A 174 5.95 -9.70 -25.92
CA ARG A 174 6.19 -11.13 -25.70
C ARG A 174 7.59 -11.57 -26.13
N SER A 175 8.11 -11.01 -27.22
CA SER A 175 9.48 -11.30 -27.67
C SER A 175 10.56 -10.71 -26.75
N LEU A 176 10.18 -9.80 -25.84
CA LEU A 176 11.07 -9.19 -24.85
C LEU A 176 10.93 -9.84 -23.45
N ILE A 177 10.25 -11.00 -23.36
CA ILE A 177 10.16 -11.77 -22.13
C ILE A 177 11.54 -12.36 -21.84
N GLY A 178 12.21 -11.77 -20.85
CA GLY A 178 13.48 -12.27 -20.32
C GLY A 178 13.35 -13.04 -19.02
N ILE A 179 14.50 -13.50 -18.52
CA ILE A 179 14.65 -14.21 -17.23
C ILE A 179 14.04 -13.39 -16.07
N LEU A 180 14.20 -12.07 -16.10
CA LEU A 180 13.68 -11.17 -15.06
C LEU A 180 12.14 -11.19 -14.98
N PHE A 181 11.44 -11.28 -16.11
CA PHE A 181 9.98 -11.41 -16.13
C PHE A 181 9.55 -12.77 -15.56
N GLY A 182 10.25 -13.85 -15.93
CA GLY A 182 10.04 -15.19 -15.38
C GLY A 182 10.18 -15.22 -13.84
N TRP A 183 11.26 -14.63 -13.32
CA TRP A 183 11.47 -14.45 -11.87
C TRP A 183 10.29 -13.75 -11.20
N LYS A 184 9.78 -12.66 -11.80
CA LYS A 184 8.65 -11.90 -11.26
C LYS A 184 7.35 -12.70 -11.24
N VAL A 185 7.13 -13.57 -12.21
CA VAL A 185 5.97 -14.49 -12.23
C VAL A 185 6.11 -15.52 -11.11
N VAL A 186 7.29 -16.13 -10.93
CA VAL A 186 7.54 -17.06 -9.81
C VAL A 186 7.34 -16.38 -8.45
N LEU A 187 7.82 -15.15 -8.30
CA LEU A 187 7.64 -14.36 -7.10
C LEU A 187 6.16 -14.02 -6.87
N LEU A 188 5.41 -13.67 -7.92
CA LEU A 188 3.97 -13.42 -7.84
C LEU A 188 3.23 -14.68 -7.36
N LEU A 189 3.52 -15.86 -7.93
CA LEU A 189 2.92 -17.12 -7.52
C LEU A 189 3.25 -17.44 -6.06
N THR A 190 4.51 -17.26 -5.64
CA THR A 190 4.93 -17.41 -4.24
C THR A 190 4.13 -16.50 -3.31
N ILE A 191 3.96 -15.22 -3.68
CA ILE A 191 3.19 -14.26 -2.88
C ILE A 191 1.70 -14.64 -2.82
N ILE A 192 1.11 -15.08 -3.94
CA ILE A 192 -0.28 -15.56 -3.96
C ILE A 192 -0.45 -16.72 -2.98
N THR A 193 0.44 -17.71 -3.04
CA THR A 193 0.48 -18.84 -2.11
C THR A 193 0.55 -18.35 -0.67
N ILE A 194 1.49 -17.46 -0.34
CA ILE A 194 1.60 -16.87 1.00
C ILE A 194 0.30 -16.19 1.43
N CYS A 195 -0.39 -15.47 0.54
CA CYS A 195 -1.63 -14.76 0.88
C CYS A 195 -2.84 -15.70 1.06
N ILE A 196 -2.80 -16.89 0.47
CA ILE A 196 -3.77 -17.95 0.72
C ILE A 196 -3.61 -18.48 2.16
N PHE A 197 -2.39 -18.82 2.57
CA PHE A 197 -2.12 -19.39 3.90
C PHE A 197 -2.12 -18.35 5.03
N ALA A 198 -1.54 -17.17 4.79
CA ALA A 198 -1.40 -16.10 5.76
C ALA A 198 -2.25 -14.88 5.39
N TYR A 199 -3.06 -14.40 6.34
CA TYR A 199 -3.90 -13.22 6.12
C TYR A 199 -3.04 -12.00 5.77
N ARG A 200 -3.26 -11.44 4.57
CA ARG A 200 -2.54 -10.29 4.01
C ARG A 200 -1.02 -10.44 4.07
N GLY A 201 -0.51 -11.63 3.75
CA GLY A 201 0.91 -11.98 3.93
C GLY A 201 1.90 -11.02 3.28
N PHE A 202 1.62 -10.49 2.08
CA PHE A 202 2.49 -9.50 1.45
C PHE A 202 2.48 -8.15 2.18
N CYS A 203 1.31 -7.61 2.53
CA CYS A 203 1.22 -6.35 3.30
C CYS A 203 1.78 -6.47 4.72
N ARG A 204 1.77 -7.69 5.27
CA ARG A 204 2.24 -8.02 6.62
C ARG A 204 3.76 -8.18 6.67
N PHE A 205 4.37 -8.84 5.69
CA PHE A 205 5.79 -9.24 5.75
C PHE A 205 6.71 -8.53 4.74
N ILE A 206 6.21 -8.13 3.57
CA ILE A 206 7.07 -7.77 2.43
C ILE A 206 6.91 -6.30 2.01
N CYS A 207 5.70 -5.76 2.05
CA CYS A 207 5.35 -4.49 1.40
C CYS A 207 6.05 -3.25 2.04
N PRO A 208 6.94 -2.55 1.31
CA PRO A 208 7.60 -1.33 1.80
C PRO A 208 6.63 -0.18 2.03
N LEU A 209 5.62 -0.02 1.16
CA LEU A 209 4.58 1.00 1.34
C LEU A 209 3.79 0.76 2.64
N GLY A 210 3.53 -0.51 2.95
CA GLY A 210 2.94 -0.91 4.23
C GLY A 210 3.84 -0.60 5.43
N ALA A 211 5.16 -0.62 5.26
CA ALA A 211 6.13 -0.25 6.30
C ALA A 211 6.14 1.26 6.56
N ILE A 212 6.06 2.08 5.50
CA ILE A 212 5.91 3.54 5.60
C ILE A 212 4.64 3.86 6.39
N TYR A 213 3.50 3.32 5.99
CA TYR A 213 2.23 3.59 6.68
C TYR A 213 2.15 2.99 8.09
N SER A 214 2.89 1.90 8.39
CA SER A 214 3.05 1.38 9.75
C SER A 214 3.64 2.41 10.71
N PHE A 215 4.55 3.25 10.23
CA PHE A 215 5.21 4.25 11.06
C PHE A 215 4.24 5.36 11.49
N PHE A 216 3.34 5.76 10.59
CA PHE A 216 2.34 6.80 10.88
C PHE A 216 1.08 6.28 11.57
N GLN A 217 0.83 4.97 11.55
CA GLN A 217 -0.35 4.36 12.17
C GLN A 217 -0.65 4.75 13.64
N PRO A 218 0.31 4.82 14.57
CA PRO A 218 0.03 5.24 15.94
C PRO A 218 -0.28 6.74 16.09
N VAL A 219 0.07 7.55 15.09
CA VAL A 219 -0.14 9.01 15.06
C VAL A 219 -1.22 9.41 14.04
N SER A 220 -1.96 8.44 13.48
CA SER A 220 -2.99 8.77 12.49
C SER A 220 -4.19 9.48 13.13
N PHE A 221 -4.77 10.45 12.43
CA PHE A 221 -5.93 11.22 12.90
C PHE A 221 -7.19 10.36 13.03
N PHE A 222 -7.37 9.38 12.14
CA PHE A 222 -8.58 8.56 12.08
C PHE A 222 -8.28 7.09 12.39
N GLY A 223 -9.20 6.46 13.13
CA GLY A 223 -9.41 5.02 13.08
C GLY A 223 -9.78 4.40 14.43
N VAL A 224 -9.41 3.12 14.62
CA VAL A 224 -9.84 2.33 15.79
C VAL A 224 -9.21 2.86 17.08
N GLN A 225 -10.04 3.00 18.11
CA GLN A 225 -9.71 3.46 19.47
C GLN A 225 -10.32 2.52 20.51
N VAL A 226 -9.75 2.53 21.71
CA VAL A 226 -10.24 1.81 22.89
C VAL A 226 -10.59 2.83 23.95
N ASP A 227 -11.79 2.72 24.50
CA ASP A 227 -12.19 3.45 25.70
C ASP A 227 -11.63 2.73 26.93
N GLU A 228 -10.54 3.26 27.50
CA GLU A 228 -9.88 2.67 28.66
C GLU A 228 -10.77 2.66 29.91
N ALA A 229 -11.79 3.53 30.00
CA ALA A 229 -12.73 3.52 31.12
C ALA A 229 -13.67 2.31 31.08
N LYS A 230 -13.95 1.78 29.87
CA LYS A 230 -14.79 0.59 29.66
C LYS A 230 -13.97 -0.69 29.49
N CYS A 231 -12.67 -0.56 29.20
CA CYS A 231 -11.83 -1.69 28.88
C CYS A 231 -11.49 -2.52 30.12
N ILE A 232 -11.82 -3.82 30.07
CA ILE A 232 -11.45 -4.78 31.13
C ILE A 232 -10.13 -5.52 30.85
N HIS A 233 -9.31 -5.04 29.91
CA HIS A 233 -8.02 -5.62 29.51
C HIS A 233 -8.01 -7.14 29.23
N CYS A 234 -9.12 -7.70 28.74
CA CYS A 234 -9.25 -9.14 28.50
C CYS A 234 -8.45 -9.70 27.31
N ASP A 235 -7.81 -8.85 26.49
CA ASP A 235 -7.05 -9.16 25.27
C ASP A 235 -7.78 -9.97 24.18
N ALA A 236 -9.10 -10.15 24.27
CA ALA A 236 -9.90 -10.87 23.27
C ALA A 236 -9.73 -10.26 21.86
N CYS A 237 -9.68 -8.93 21.77
CA CYS A 237 -9.47 -8.21 20.51
C CYS A 237 -8.11 -8.51 19.86
N VAL A 238 -7.03 -8.61 20.66
CA VAL A 238 -5.68 -8.90 20.18
C VAL A 238 -5.55 -10.37 19.81
N ARG A 239 -6.13 -11.29 20.60
CA ARG A 239 -6.15 -12.73 20.31
C ARG A 239 -6.87 -13.05 19.01
N ASN A 240 -8.00 -12.41 18.72
CA ASN A 240 -8.78 -12.67 17.50
C ASN A 240 -8.35 -11.85 16.28
N CYS A 241 -7.51 -10.83 16.44
CA CYS A 241 -7.01 -10.04 15.31
C CYS A 241 -6.18 -10.92 14.34
N LYS A 242 -6.43 -10.84 13.03
CA LYS A 242 -5.67 -11.62 12.02
C LYS A 242 -4.27 -11.08 11.72
N MET A 243 -3.99 -9.85 12.17
CA MET A 243 -2.68 -9.20 12.06
C MET A 243 -1.85 -9.41 13.33
N ASP A 244 -0.52 -9.33 13.25
CA ASP A 244 0.40 -9.42 14.40
C ASP A 244 0.44 -8.12 15.23
N VAL A 245 -0.71 -7.66 15.72
CA VAL A 245 -0.78 -6.47 16.57
C VAL A 245 -0.36 -6.80 18.01
N LYS A 246 0.40 -5.91 18.67
CA LYS A 246 0.67 -6.03 20.12
C LYS A 246 -0.48 -5.48 20.96
N LYS A 247 -1.11 -4.42 20.47
CA LYS A 247 -2.25 -3.73 21.08
C LYS A 247 -3.18 -3.22 19.98
N VAL A 248 -4.42 -2.87 20.34
CA VAL A 248 -5.29 -2.14 19.41
C VAL A 248 -4.57 -0.86 18.99
N CYS A 249 -4.72 -0.43 17.72
CA CYS A 249 -4.06 0.77 17.20
C CYS A 249 -2.50 0.67 17.11
N ASP A 250 -1.90 -0.51 17.25
CA ASP A 250 -0.46 -0.68 17.02
C ASP A 250 -0.03 -0.47 15.54
N ARG A 251 1.27 -0.40 15.27
CA ARG A 251 1.88 -0.19 13.94
C ARG A 251 1.43 -1.20 12.88
N GLU A 252 1.00 -2.39 13.28
CA GLU A 252 0.49 -3.41 12.36
C GLU A 252 -1.03 -3.33 12.12
N CYS A 253 -1.75 -2.53 12.91
CA CYS A 253 -3.20 -2.42 12.82
C CYS A 253 -3.62 -1.75 11.51
N ILE A 254 -4.43 -2.45 10.71
CA ILE A 254 -5.01 -1.93 9.46
C ILE A 254 -6.37 -1.23 9.66
N GLN A 255 -6.75 -1.01 10.92
CA GLN A 255 -7.99 -0.32 11.33
C GLN A 255 -9.26 -0.91 10.71
N CYS A 256 -9.26 -2.23 10.49
CA CYS A 256 -10.34 -2.94 9.79
C CYS A 256 -11.65 -3.07 10.59
N GLY A 257 -11.61 -2.79 11.90
CA GLY A 257 -12.78 -2.81 12.79
C GLY A 257 -13.26 -4.20 13.24
N GLU A 258 -12.63 -5.30 12.81
CA GLU A 258 -13.06 -6.67 13.18
C GLU A 258 -12.92 -6.94 14.70
N CYS A 259 -12.06 -6.21 15.40
CA CYS A 259 -11.90 -6.31 16.85
C CYS A 259 -13.14 -5.87 17.64
N MET A 260 -13.99 -4.99 17.10
CA MET A 260 -15.23 -4.55 17.76
C MET A 260 -16.18 -5.71 18.02
N GLN A 261 -16.21 -6.71 17.12
CA GLN A 261 -17.12 -7.86 17.22
C GLN A 261 -16.73 -8.85 18.33
N HIS A 262 -15.50 -8.76 18.82
CA HIS A 262 -14.93 -9.67 19.81
C HIS A 262 -14.78 -9.02 21.19
N CYS A 263 -15.22 -7.77 21.34
CA CYS A 263 -15.18 -7.07 22.62
C CYS A 263 -16.45 -7.39 23.42
N PRO A 264 -16.35 -7.96 24.63
CA PRO A 264 -17.53 -8.30 25.43
C PRO A 264 -18.24 -7.07 26.04
N VAL A 265 -17.53 -5.95 26.14
CA VAL A 265 -17.97 -4.71 26.82
C VAL A 265 -18.11 -3.52 25.86
N ASP A 266 -18.05 -3.77 24.55
CA ASP A 266 -18.18 -2.75 23.49
C ASP A 266 -17.29 -1.49 23.70
N ALA A 267 -16.10 -1.66 24.28
CA ALA A 267 -15.15 -0.58 24.55
C ALA A 267 -14.41 -0.06 23.30
N ILE A 268 -14.61 -0.67 22.12
CA ILE A 268 -13.86 -0.36 20.90
C ILE A 268 -14.76 0.37 19.91
N TYR A 269 -14.30 1.52 19.41
CA TYR A 269 -15.00 2.31 18.40
C TYR A 269 -14.04 2.84 17.32
N ILE A 270 -14.61 3.25 16.18
CA ILE A 270 -13.87 3.94 15.09
C ILE A 270 -14.28 5.41 15.13
N GLY A 271 -13.29 6.31 15.12
CA GLY A 271 -13.56 7.74 15.10
C GLY A 271 -12.29 8.57 14.93
N ILE A 272 -12.47 9.89 15.06
CA ILE A 272 -11.36 10.84 15.11
C ILE A 272 -10.64 10.65 16.44
N ARG A 273 -9.32 10.49 16.40
CA ARG A 273 -8.50 10.36 17.60
C ARG A 273 -8.39 11.70 18.29
N ARG A 274 -8.69 11.70 19.60
CA ARG A 274 -8.24 12.78 20.46
C ARG A 274 -6.73 12.69 20.54
N ILE A 275 -6.07 13.64 19.89
CA ILE A 275 -4.63 13.75 19.94
C ILE A 275 -4.23 14.09 21.38
N ASP A 276 -3.33 13.28 21.92
CA ASP A 276 -2.67 13.57 23.18
C ASP A 276 -2.00 14.95 23.07
N ARG A 277 -2.29 15.89 23.99
CA ARG A 277 -1.77 17.27 23.94
C ARG A 277 -0.25 17.31 23.76
N LYS A 278 0.47 16.29 24.28
CA LYS A 278 1.93 16.14 24.15
C LYS A 278 2.40 15.82 22.72
N LYS A 279 1.57 15.18 21.89
CA LYS A 279 1.90 14.78 20.50
C LYS A 279 1.38 15.76 19.45
N MET A 280 0.47 16.65 19.87
CA MET A 280 -0.08 17.73 19.05
C MET A 280 0.97 18.62 18.36
N PRO A 281 2.03 19.12 19.04
CA PRO A 281 3.03 19.96 18.37
C PRO A 281 3.78 19.19 17.29
N LEU A 282 4.14 17.93 17.55
CA LEU A 282 4.85 17.09 16.60
C LEU A 282 4.01 16.82 15.35
N GLN A 283 2.73 16.50 15.50
CA GLN A 283 1.81 16.29 14.37
C GLN A 283 1.57 17.57 13.56
N ALA A 284 1.43 18.72 14.23
CA ALA A 284 1.29 20.01 13.55
C ALA A 284 2.53 20.33 12.71
N VAL A 285 3.74 20.12 13.26
CA VAL A 285 5.00 20.27 12.52
C VAL A 285 5.04 19.36 11.30
N PHE A 286 4.65 18.09 11.45
CA PHE A 286 4.60 17.16 10.32
C PHE A 286 3.57 17.58 9.26
N ILE A 287 2.38 18.06 9.64
CA ILE A 287 1.39 18.57 8.67
C ILE A 287 1.93 19.78 7.91
N VAL A 288 2.45 20.78 8.63
CA VAL A 288 3.02 21.99 8.03
C VAL A 288 4.15 21.62 7.08
N LEU A 289 5.04 20.72 7.51
CA LEU A 289 6.11 20.18 6.66
C LEU A 289 5.56 19.49 5.40
N ALA A 290 4.53 18.64 5.53
CA ALA A 290 3.89 18.00 4.37
C ALA A 290 3.35 19.03 3.37
N VAL A 291 2.66 20.05 3.86
CA VAL A 291 2.08 21.11 3.03
C VAL A 291 3.17 21.90 2.33
N ILE A 292 4.22 22.31 3.06
CA ILE A 292 5.39 23.00 2.48
C ILE A 292 6.03 22.15 1.39
N LEU A 293 6.28 20.86 1.64
CA LEU A 293 6.86 19.93 0.67
C LEU A 293 5.99 19.79 -0.59
N ILE A 294 4.66 19.76 -0.45
CA ILE A 294 3.73 19.71 -1.59
C ILE A 294 3.80 21.02 -2.37
N VAL A 295 3.73 22.18 -1.72
CA VAL A 295 3.76 23.50 -2.38
C VAL A 295 5.09 23.71 -3.12
N VAL A 296 6.22 23.46 -2.46
CA VAL A 296 7.56 23.51 -3.08
C VAL A 296 7.66 22.50 -4.24
N GLY A 297 7.11 21.30 -4.05
CA GLY A 297 7.06 20.27 -5.06
C GLY A 297 6.24 20.66 -6.30
N LEU A 298 5.12 21.36 -6.13
CA LEU A 298 4.31 21.86 -7.23
C LEU A 298 5.03 23.00 -7.98
N ASN A 299 5.64 23.94 -7.24
CA ASN A 299 6.41 25.04 -7.83
C ASN A 299 7.63 24.55 -8.61
N SER A 300 8.25 23.44 -8.20
CA SER A 300 9.38 22.82 -8.90
C SER A 300 8.99 21.90 -10.08
N LYS A 301 7.73 21.95 -10.53
CA LYS A 301 7.16 21.08 -11.60
C LYS A 301 7.15 19.59 -11.24
N GLY A 302 7.15 19.22 -9.96
CA GLY A 302 7.15 17.82 -9.49
C GLY A 302 5.98 16.98 -10.01
N PHE A 303 4.83 17.61 -10.26
CA PHE A 303 3.68 16.95 -10.90
C PHE A 303 3.98 16.48 -12.34
N HIS A 304 4.61 17.34 -13.15
CA HIS A 304 5.00 17.00 -14.52
C HIS A 304 6.13 15.97 -14.55
N ASP A 305 7.00 16.01 -13.54
CA ASP A 305 8.11 15.09 -13.37
C ASP A 305 7.62 13.65 -13.14
N ILE A 306 6.61 13.47 -12.27
CA ILE A 306 5.97 12.16 -12.07
C ILE A 306 5.34 11.68 -13.36
N LYS A 307 4.57 12.54 -14.03
CA LYS A 307 3.86 12.18 -15.26
C LYS A 307 4.83 11.69 -16.35
N SER A 308 5.90 12.43 -16.60
CA SER A 308 6.86 12.10 -17.66
C SER A 308 7.70 10.86 -17.32
N LYS A 309 8.17 10.76 -16.07
CA LYS A 309 9.04 9.66 -15.65
C LYS A 309 8.30 8.35 -15.43
N ALA A 310 7.05 8.39 -14.94
CA ALA A 310 6.21 7.20 -14.86
C ALA A 310 6.08 6.55 -16.24
N ILE A 311 5.89 7.33 -17.31
CA ILE A 311 5.79 6.79 -18.68
C ILE A 311 7.13 6.21 -19.16
N ARG A 312 8.26 6.88 -18.87
CA ARG A 312 9.59 6.47 -19.35
C ARG A 312 10.11 5.18 -18.71
N LEU A 313 9.90 5.01 -17.40
CA LEU A 313 10.43 3.87 -16.63
C LEU A 313 9.45 2.69 -16.51
N CYS A 314 8.32 2.76 -17.22
CA CYS A 314 7.33 1.69 -17.27
C CYS A 314 7.95 0.33 -17.61
N TYR A 315 8.78 0.27 -18.65
CA TYR A 315 9.39 -0.97 -19.14
C TYR A 315 10.42 -1.55 -18.17
N GLU A 316 11.27 -0.71 -17.59
CA GLU A 316 12.22 -1.14 -16.55
C GLU A 316 11.50 -1.72 -15.32
N CYS A 317 10.40 -1.10 -14.91
CA CYS A 317 9.58 -1.61 -13.80
C CYS A 317 8.86 -2.90 -14.18
N MET A 318 8.56 -3.13 -15.46
CA MET A 318 8.02 -4.40 -15.93
C MET A 318 9.09 -5.50 -15.99
N GLY A 319 10.37 -5.15 -15.99
CA GLY A 319 11.46 -6.10 -16.17
C GLY A 319 11.57 -6.58 -17.61
N ILE A 320 11.17 -5.71 -18.54
CA ILE A 320 11.14 -5.94 -19.99
C ILE A 320 12.16 -4.97 -20.59
N GLY A 321 13.30 -5.51 -21.03
CA GLY A 321 14.49 -4.76 -21.42
C GLY A 321 15.75 -5.56 -21.15
#